data_AF-A0A6A6YWP3-F1
#
_entry.id   AF-A0A6A6YWP3-F1
#
_cell.length_a   1.000
_cell.length_b   1.000
_cell.length_c   1.000
_cell.angle_alpha   90.00
_cell.angle_beta   90.00
_cell.angle_gamma   90.00
#
_symmetry.space_group_name_H-M   'P 1'
#
loop_
_entity.id
_entity.type
_entity.pdbx_description
1 polymer ?
#
loop_
_entity_poly.entity_id
_entity_poly.type
_entity_poly.pdbx_seq_one_letter_code
_entity_poly.pdbx_strand_id
1 'polypeptide(L)'
;MELHIPFFALITYPMPMPYIRDIPRRQCIDISFLTPQTSNPQPEPMIGISKSRFSLVICGSDNRRWIAYAFVDRDLDDEEMEEEDCSYEGFQEDPIICNTDANLPLWDLRDYFLRTLEERGKNVLEEWENLASAVESRINTYRYRHPDFFPHLGVQQERRTNNGKDCFDWILRVITLLSQLLEVLTATTQTWERFRDLDNGDIAYFYKSTSRGSLRSEFDFSERRAQLILRDIHNTFDTLKEIQRKLQLLKRSCEESARMYQLRRAQPSRWNLMDFIPTIPWNLMGFIPKTPRKLYGPETPIDERDHMETAWAPQYRRHG
;
A
#
# COMPACT_ATOMS: atom_id res chain seq x y z
N MET A 1 12.30 -13.73 24.94
CA MET A 1 11.67 -13.57 23.62
C MET A 1 11.56 -12.08 23.36
N GLU A 2 11.84 -11.67 22.13
CA GLU A 2 11.74 -10.27 21.72
C GLU A 2 11.00 -10.15 20.40
N LEU A 3 10.26 -9.07 20.24
CA LEU A 3 9.44 -8.80 19.07
C LEU A 3 9.51 -7.30 18.77
N HIS A 4 9.86 -6.95 17.54
CA HIS A 4 9.97 -5.57 17.10
C HIS A 4 9.26 -5.39 15.78
N ILE A 5 8.09 -4.76 15.79
CA ILE A 5 7.25 -4.56 14.60
C ILE A 5 7.35 -3.08 14.18
N PRO A 6 8.14 -2.75 13.15
CA PRO A 6 8.13 -1.41 12.58
C PRO A 6 6.88 -1.22 11.70
N PHE A 7 6.34 0.00 11.64
CA PHE A 7 5.22 0.34 10.76
C PHE A 7 5.18 1.85 10.48
N PHE A 8 4.28 2.27 9.59
CA PHE A 8 3.92 3.67 9.43
C PHE A 8 2.51 3.89 9.96
N ALA A 9 2.34 4.96 10.73
CA ALA A 9 1.01 5.42 11.15
C ALA A 9 0.61 6.65 10.33
N LEU A 10 -0.67 6.73 9.97
CA LEU A 10 -1.22 7.89 9.28
C LEU A 10 -1.57 8.98 10.30
N ILE A 11 -1.14 10.21 10.06
CA ILE A 11 -1.37 11.34 10.99
C ILE A 11 -2.09 12.46 10.26
N THR A 12 -3.09 13.02 10.95
CA THR A 12 -3.82 14.20 10.50
C THR A 12 -3.64 15.30 11.53
N TYR A 13 -3.06 16.43 11.13
CA TYR A 13 -2.89 17.59 12.01
C TYR A 13 -4.01 18.61 11.79
N PRO A 14 -4.71 19.05 12.86
CA PRO A 14 -5.62 20.18 12.75
C PRO A 14 -4.83 21.46 12.46
N MET A 15 -5.32 22.26 11.51
CA MET A 15 -4.75 23.56 11.19
C MET A 15 -5.57 24.69 11.85
N PRO A 16 -4.93 25.76 12.36
CA PRO A 16 -3.49 26.02 12.35
C PRO A 16 -2.75 25.18 13.40
N MET A 17 -1.61 24.62 12.99
CA MET A 17 -0.69 23.92 13.91
C MET A 17 -0.46 24.79 15.15
N PRO A 18 -0.83 24.35 16.38
CA PRO A 18 -0.27 24.95 17.57
C PRO A 18 1.25 24.89 17.42
N TYR A 19 1.98 25.85 17.97
CA TYR A 19 3.44 25.90 17.91
C TYR A 19 4.03 24.69 18.65
N ILE A 20 4.01 23.54 18.00
CA ILE A 20 4.55 22.28 18.49
C ILE A 20 6.06 22.38 18.33
N ARG A 21 6.70 22.98 19.33
CA ARG A 21 8.16 22.88 19.51
C ARG A 21 8.56 21.59 20.21
N ASP A 22 7.61 20.89 20.83
CA ASP A 22 7.90 19.84 21.79
C ASP A 22 7.51 18.42 21.36
N ILE A 23 6.72 18.22 20.29
CA ILE A 23 6.63 16.87 19.69
C ILE A 23 7.97 16.62 19.00
N PRO A 24 8.71 15.56 19.39
CA PRO A 24 9.90 15.17 18.68
C PRO A 24 9.52 15.04 17.21
N ARG A 25 10.14 15.84 16.33
CA ARG A 25 10.00 15.74 14.87
C ARG A 25 10.59 14.42 14.37
N ARG A 26 10.18 13.29 14.93
CA ARG A 26 10.48 11.94 14.47
C ARG A 26 9.90 11.87 13.07
N GLN A 27 10.79 11.92 12.08
CA GLN A 27 10.65 11.48 10.69
C GLN A 27 9.22 11.47 10.10
N CYS A 28 8.46 12.55 10.31
CA CYS A 28 7.14 12.69 9.70
C CYS A 28 7.35 13.05 8.24
N ILE A 29 6.74 12.27 7.35
CA ILE A 29 6.79 12.47 5.91
C ILE A 29 5.48 13.12 5.50
N ASP A 30 5.57 14.34 4.98
CA ASP A 30 4.42 15.03 4.41
C ASP A 30 3.94 14.31 3.14
N ILE A 31 2.68 13.85 3.16
CA ILE A 31 2.00 13.23 2.03
C ILE A 31 0.87 14.11 1.47
N SER A 32 0.76 15.36 1.93
CA SER A 32 -0.23 16.33 1.45
C SER A 32 -0.06 16.68 -0.03
N PHE A 33 1.13 16.44 -0.61
CA PHE A 33 1.34 16.56 -2.06
C PHE A 33 0.55 15.55 -2.90
N LEU A 34 0.01 14.51 -2.27
CA LEU A 34 -0.94 13.60 -2.89
C LEU A 34 -2.37 14.16 -2.90
N THR A 35 -2.67 15.16 -2.07
CA THR A 35 -3.98 15.82 -2.06
C THR A 35 -4.10 16.72 -3.30
N PRO A 36 -5.17 16.59 -4.10
CA PRO A 36 -5.42 17.53 -5.15
C PRO A 36 -5.73 18.89 -4.53
N GLN A 37 -5.06 19.97 -4.95
CA GLN A 37 -5.43 21.32 -4.49
C GLN A 37 -6.90 21.59 -4.84
N THR A 38 -7.74 21.71 -3.81
CA THR A 38 -9.11 22.15 -3.97
C THR A 38 -9.08 23.67 -4.17
N SER A 39 -9.96 24.20 -5.01
CA SER A 39 -10.07 25.63 -5.28
C SER A 39 -10.63 26.43 -4.09
N ASN A 40 -10.83 25.79 -2.94
CA ASN A 40 -11.39 26.42 -1.75
C ASN A 40 -10.26 26.77 -0.77
N PRO A 41 -10.18 28.03 -0.31
CA PRO A 41 -9.10 28.52 0.56
C PRO A 41 -9.24 28.07 2.02
N GLN A 42 -10.00 27.01 2.31
CA GLN A 42 -10.10 26.49 3.68
C GLN A 42 -8.78 25.80 4.05
N PRO A 43 -8.27 25.97 5.28
CA PRO A 43 -7.10 25.25 5.73
C PRO A 43 -7.44 23.76 5.82
N GLU A 44 -7.07 22.99 4.79
CA GLU A 44 -7.14 21.53 4.85
C GLU A 44 -6.13 21.02 5.90
N PRO A 45 -6.51 20.00 6.69
CA PRO A 45 -5.60 19.42 7.67
C PRO A 45 -4.37 18.84 6.95
N MET A 46 -3.20 19.04 7.54
CA MET A 46 -1.97 18.47 7.00
C MET A 46 -1.99 16.97 7.24
N ILE A 47 -1.71 16.19 6.19
CA ILE A 47 -1.69 14.73 6.26
C ILE A 47 -0.24 14.28 6.11
N GLY A 48 0.24 13.58 7.12
CA GLY A 48 1.58 13.02 7.17
C GLY A 48 1.55 11.55 7.51
N ILE A 49 2.71 10.92 7.40
CA ILE A 49 2.96 9.59 7.95
C ILE A 49 4.14 9.66 8.89
N SER A 50 4.07 8.98 10.03
CA SER A 50 5.21 8.85 10.94
C SER A 50 5.66 7.41 11.03
N LYS A 51 6.98 7.23 11.02
CA LYS A 51 7.58 5.93 11.27
C LYS A 51 7.42 5.59 12.74
N SER A 52 6.67 4.53 13.02
CA SER A 52 6.36 4.05 14.36
C SER A 52 6.91 2.64 14.58
N ARG A 53 6.97 2.22 15.85
CA ARG A 53 7.42 0.87 16.22
C ARG A 53 6.72 0.38 17.48
N PHE A 54 6.29 -0.88 17.43
CA PHE A 54 5.98 -1.66 18.62
C PHE A 54 7.17 -2.55 18.98
N SER A 55 7.57 -2.57 20.24
CA SER A 55 8.60 -3.48 20.75
C SER A 55 8.11 -4.17 22.01
N LEU A 56 8.27 -5.48 22.08
CA LEU A 56 7.97 -6.30 23.25
C LEU A 56 9.21 -7.12 23.61
N VAL A 57 9.59 -7.09 24.88
CA VAL A 57 10.65 -7.94 25.43
C VAL A 57 10.08 -8.65 26.64
N ILE A 58 10.04 -9.98 26.60
CA ILE A 58 9.65 -10.80 27.75
C ILE A 58 10.87 -11.58 28.25
N CYS A 59 11.13 -11.43 29.55
CA CYS A 59 12.22 -12.11 30.26
C CYS A 59 11.71 -12.73 31.57
N GLY A 60 12.30 -13.84 32.02
CA GLY A 60 11.82 -14.56 33.19
C GLY A 60 12.61 -15.84 33.45
N SER A 61 12.45 -16.40 34.65
CA SER A 61 13.06 -17.69 35.01
C SER A 61 12.25 -18.87 34.50
N ASP A 62 10.92 -18.71 34.39
CA ASP A 62 9.98 -19.75 33.98
C ASP A 62 8.65 -19.14 33.48
N ASN A 63 7.72 -19.99 33.05
CA ASN A 63 6.43 -19.57 32.47
C ASN A 63 5.47 -18.90 33.47
N ARG A 64 5.79 -18.91 34.77
CA ARG A 64 4.99 -18.29 35.84
C ARG A 64 5.68 -17.09 36.48
N ARG A 65 6.98 -16.91 36.26
CA ARG A 65 7.81 -15.83 36.80
C ARG A 65 8.53 -15.11 35.68
N TRP A 66 7.84 -14.11 35.15
CA TRP A 66 8.29 -13.34 34.01
C TRP A 66 7.85 -11.88 34.12
N ILE A 67 8.52 -11.04 33.35
CA ILE A 67 8.26 -9.61 33.22
C ILE A 67 8.24 -9.30 31.73
N ALA A 68 7.22 -8.56 31.29
CA ALA A 68 7.12 -8.02 29.96
C ALA A 68 7.39 -6.51 29.98
N TYR A 69 8.24 -6.07 29.07
CA TYR A 69 8.48 -4.66 28.77
C TYR A 69 7.94 -4.39 27.36
N ALA A 70 7.11 -3.37 27.22
CA ALA A 70 6.66 -2.91 25.92
C ALA A 70 7.04 -1.44 25.69
N PHE A 71 7.44 -1.14 24.47
CA PHE A 71 7.68 0.20 24.00
C PHE A 71 6.78 0.43 22.79
N VAL A 72 5.86 1.37 22.94
CA VAL A 72 4.88 1.72 21.93
C VAL A 72 5.03 3.21 21.69
N ASP A 73 5.25 3.61 20.44
CA ASP A 73 5.22 5.02 20.06
C ASP A 73 3.75 5.48 20.05
N ARG A 74 3.25 5.90 21.23
CA ARG A 74 1.88 6.40 21.46
C ARG A 74 1.73 7.92 21.26
N ASP A 75 2.73 8.61 20.73
CA ASP A 75 2.71 10.08 20.49
C ASP A 75 1.57 10.54 19.52
N LEU A 76 0.64 9.66 19.12
CA LEU A 76 -0.46 9.91 18.19
C LEU A 76 -1.85 9.86 18.85
N ASP A 77 -1.95 9.29 20.05
CA ASP A 77 -3.16 9.33 20.86
C ASP A 77 -2.95 10.41 21.93
N ASP A 78 -3.24 11.66 21.56
CA ASP A 78 -3.32 12.82 22.46
C ASP A 78 -4.56 12.75 23.39
N GLU A 79 -5.07 11.55 23.67
CA GLU A 79 -5.88 11.34 24.86
C GLU A 79 -4.89 11.17 26.00
N GLU A 80 -4.50 12.30 26.60
CA GLU A 80 -3.95 12.30 27.96
C GLU A 80 -4.80 11.32 28.77
N MET A 81 -4.22 10.18 29.16
CA MET A 81 -4.79 9.36 30.22
C MET A 81 -4.86 10.29 31.42
N GLU A 82 -5.99 10.96 31.59
CA GLU A 82 -6.29 11.74 32.78
C GLU A 82 -6.04 10.79 33.95
N GLU A 83 -5.10 11.17 34.82
CA GLU A 83 -4.64 10.36 35.96
C GLU A 83 -5.75 10.02 36.97
N GLU A 84 -7.01 10.37 36.69
CA GLU A 84 -8.15 10.31 37.60
C GLU A 84 -8.95 9.00 37.59
N ASP A 85 -8.78 8.09 36.62
CA ASP A 85 -9.63 6.88 36.52
C ASP A 85 -8.91 5.58 36.95
N CYS A 86 -8.11 5.63 38.02
CA CYS A 86 -7.59 4.44 38.70
C CYS A 86 -8.67 3.74 39.56
N SER A 87 -9.89 3.63 39.05
CA SER A 87 -10.95 2.81 39.61
C SER A 87 -10.65 1.34 39.30
N TYR A 88 -10.51 0.50 40.32
CA TYR A 88 -10.49 -0.97 40.15
C TYR A 88 -11.88 -1.55 39.84
N GLU A 89 -12.91 -0.71 39.76
CA GLU A 89 -14.26 -1.12 39.37
C GLU A 89 -14.44 -0.84 37.87
N GLY A 90 -14.40 -1.89 37.04
CA GLY A 90 -14.68 -1.79 35.60
C GLY A 90 -13.75 -2.62 34.72
N PHE A 91 -13.84 -2.38 33.41
CA PHE A 91 -12.88 -2.90 32.43
C PHE A 91 -11.63 -2.05 32.48
N GLN A 92 -10.48 -2.64 32.81
CA GLN A 92 -9.20 -1.94 32.82
C GLN A 92 -8.37 -2.43 31.64
N GLU A 93 -7.97 -1.57 30.72
CA GLU A 93 -7.25 -2.03 29.54
C GLU A 93 -5.79 -2.44 29.87
N ASP A 94 -5.36 -3.60 29.38
CA ASP A 94 -3.95 -4.01 29.41
C ASP A 94 -3.12 -3.07 28.52
N PRO A 95 -2.13 -2.37 29.08
CA PRO A 95 -1.38 -1.35 28.35
C PRO A 95 -0.48 -1.92 27.23
N ILE A 96 -0.16 -3.21 27.27
CA ILE A 96 0.70 -3.92 26.32
C ILE A 96 -0.13 -4.60 25.24
N ILE A 97 -1.16 -5.38 25.60
CA ILE A 97 -1.97 -6.13 24.64
C ILE A 97 -2.92 -5.21 23.87
N CYS A 98 -3.44 -4.16 24.51
CA CYS A 98 -4.61 -3.39 24.04
C CYS A 98 -5.89 -4.26 24.05
N ASN A 99 -7.06 -3.67 24.32
CA ASN A 99 -8.37 -4.32 24.27
C ASN A 99 -8.52 -5.61 25.10
N THR A 100 -7.72 -5.79 26.14
CA THR A 100 -7.81 -6.94 27.07
C THR A 100 -8.00 -6.42 28.49
N ASP A 101 -8.88 -7.04 29.26
CA ASP A 101 -9.14 -6.64 30.65
C ASP A 101 -7.98 -7.08 31.56
N ALA A 102 -7.21 -6.11 32.03
CA ALA A 102 -6.13 -6.25 33.00
C ALA A 102 -6.61 -6.82 34.33
N ASN A 103 -7.90 -6.70 34.66
CA ASN A 103 -8.49 -7.34 35.83
C ASN A 103 -8.61 -8.87 35.68
N LEU A 104 -8.44 -9.39 34.46
CA LEU A 104 -8.42 -10.82 34.14
C LEU A 104 -7.04 -11.23 33.60
N PRO A 105 -5.99 -11.24 34.45
CA PRO A 105 -4.62 -11.40 33.99
C PRO A 105 -4.36 -12.75 33.34
N LEU A 106 -3.62 -12.71 32.23
CA LEU A 106 -3.13 -13.89 31.54
C LEU A 106 -1.83 -14.37 32.20
N TRP A 107 -1.92 -15.44 32.97
CA TRP A 107 -0.79 -15.95 33.77
C TRP A 107 0.25 -16.74 32.95
N ASP A 108 -0.17 -17.41 31.88
CA ASP A 108 0.74 -18.19 31.03
C ASP A 108 1.47 -17.27 30.05
N LEU A 109 2.80 -17.27 30.13
CA LEU A 109 3.68 -16.45 29.29
C LEU A 109 3.50 -16.71 27.79
N ARG A 110 3.20 -17.94 27.38
CA ARG A 110 2.98 -18.27 25.96
C ARG A 110 1.67 -17.67 25.47
N ASP A 111 0.60 -17.78 26.27
CA ASP A 111 -0.69 -17.15 25.97
C ASP A 111 -0.53 -15.63 25.90
N TYR A 112 0.16 -15.03 26.88
CA TYR A 112 0.40 -13.58 26.92
C TYR A 112 1.15 -13.08 25.68
N PHE A 113 2.26 -13.74 25.34
CA PHE A 113 3.06 -13.35 24.17
C PHE A 113 2.28 -13.48 22.87
N LEU A 114 1.59 -14.60 22.65
CA LEU A 114 0.83 -14.82 21.41
C LEU A 114 -0.35 -13.87 21.28
N ARG A 115 -1.06 -13.59 22.37
CA ARG A 115 -2.14 -12.59 22.37
C ARG A 115 -1.63 -11.20 22.09
N THR A 116 -0.50 -10.81 22.68
CA THR A 116 0.15 -9.52 22.39
C THR A 116 0.50 -9.42 20.91
N LEU A 117 1.11 -10.44 20.33
CA LEU A 117 1.50 -10.46 18.91
C LEU A 117 0.27 -10.46 17.99
N GLU A 118 -0.79 -11.17 18.36
CA GLU A 118 -2.05 -11.20 17.61
C GLU A 118 -2.69 -9.80 17.55
N GLU A 119 -2.95 -9.18 18.70
CA GLU A 119 -3.60 -7.88 18.77
C GLU A 119 -2.74 -6.78 18.15
N ARG A 120 -1.43 -6.74 18.46
CA ARG A 120 -0.54 -5.75 17.85
C ARG A 120 -0.36 -5.98 16.35
N GLY A 121 -0.40 -7.22 15.89
CA GLY A 121 -0.41 -7.55 14.48
C GLY A 121 -1.64 -6.99 13.77
N LYS A 122 -2.83 -7.11 14.37
CA LYS A 122 -4.09 -6.55 13.84
C LYS A 122 -4.03 -5.02 13.76
N ASN A 123 -3.58 -4.34 14.82
CA ASN A 123 -3.45 -2.88 14.83
C ASN A 123 -2.49 -2.41 13.72
N VAL A 124 -1.34 -3.08 13.56
CA VAL A 124 -0.40 -2.77 12.49
C VAL A 124 -1.00 -3.03 11.10
N LEU A 125 -1.79 -4.08 10.93
CA LEU A 125 -2.51 -4.35 9.69
C LEU A 125 -3.49 -3.21 9.35
N GLU A 126 -4.30 -2.78 10.32
CA GLU A 126 -5.26 -1.69 10.13
C GLU A 126 -4.57 -0.39 9.69
N GLU A 127 -3.45 -0.02 10.33
CA GLU A 127 -2.64 1.13 9.92
C GLU A 127 -2.16 1.01 8.47
N TRP A 128 -1.70 -0.19 8.07
CA TRP A 128 -1.24 -0.44 6.71
C TRP A 128 -2.38 -0.44 5.68
N GLU A 129 -3.56 -0.95 6.02
CA GLU A 129 -4.75 -0.92 5.17
C GLU A 129 -5.21 0.52 4.92
N ASN A 130 -5.33 1.30 6.00
CA ASN A 130 -5.70 2.71 5.95
C ASN A 130 -4.70 3.51 5.11
N LEU A 131 -3.41 3.33 5.36
CA LEU A 131 -2.35 4.03 4.63
C LEU A 131 -2.30 3.63 3.15
N ALA A 132 -2.32 2.33 2.84
CA ALA A 132 -2.26 1.86 1.46
C ALA A 132 -3.49 2.33 0.65
N SER A 133 -4.68 2.23 1.24
CA SER A 133 -5.93 2.72 0.64
C SER A 133 -5.88 4.22 0.36
N ALA A 134 -5.42 5.03 1.33
CA ALA A 134 -5.29 6.46 1.17
C ALA A 134 -4.31 6.85 0.06
N VAL A 135 -3.13 6.22 0.02
CA VAL A 135 -2.10 6.48 -1.00
C VAL A 135 -2.58 6.05 -2.38
N GLU A 136 -3.15 4.86 -2.51
CA GLU A 136 -3.65 4.34 -3.80
C GLU A 136 -4.78 5.22 -4.36
N SER A 137 -5.76 5.56 -3.54
CA SER A 137 -6.89 6.41 -3.93
C SER A 137 -6.44 7.78 -4.44
N ARG A 138 -5.47 8.40 -3.76
CA ARG A 138 -4.93 9.71 -4.14
C ARG A 138 -4.11 9.65 -5.43
N ILE A 139 -3.29 8.62 -5.61
CA ILE A 139 -2.54 8.40 -6.85
C ILE A 139 -3.51 8.18 -8.02
N ASN A 140 -4.55 7.36 -7.84
CA ASN A 140 -5.55 7.11 -8.88
C ASN A 140 -6.34 8.37 -9.23
N THR A 141 -6.69 9.19 -8.23
CA THR A 141 -7.34 10.49 -8.44
C THR A 141 -6.45 11.43 -9.27
N TYR A 142 -5.15 11.48 -8.96
CA TYR A 142 -4.20 12.28 -9.74
C TYR A 142 -4.09 11.77 -11.19
N ARG A 143 -3.98 10.45 -11.39
CA ARG A 143 -3.93 9.84 -12.73
C ARG A 143 -5.16 10.21 -13.56
N TYR A 144 -6.35 10.19 -12.95
CA TYR A 144 -7.60 10.56 -13.61
C TYR A 144 -7.61 12.04 -14.06
N ARG A 145 -7.05 12.96 -13.26
CA ARG A 145 -7.00 14.39 -13.58
C ARG A 145 -5.91 14.78 -14.60
N HIS A 146 -4.97 13.88 -14.88
CA HIS A 146 -3.82 14.15 -15.76
C HIS A 146 -3.68 13.11 -16.90
N PRO A 147 -4.69 12.97 -17.78
CA PRO A 147 -4.71 11.94 -18.83
C PRO A 147 -3.58 12.09 -19.86
N ASP A 148 -3.09 13.31 -20.11
CA ASP A 148 -1.99 13.57 -21.05
C ASP A 148 -0.66 12.90 -20.63
N PHE A 149 -0.48 12.75 -19.31
CA PHE A 149 0.68 12.10 -18.70
C PHE A 149 0.45 10.58 -18.53
N PHE A 150 -0.80 10.16 -18.39
CA PHE A 150 -1.21 8.75 -18.21
C PHE A 150 -2.21 8.30 -19.31
N PRO A 151 -1.76 8.15 -20.58
CA PRO A 151 -2.64 7.93 -21.73
C PRO A 151 -3.39 6.59 -21.71
N HIS A 152 -3.07 5.69 -20.79
CA HIS A 152 -3.67 4.35 -20.68
C HIS A 152 -5.13 4.36 -20.20
N LEU A 153 -5.68 5.52 -19.79
CA LEU A 153 -7.01 5.62 -19.15
C LEU A 153 -8.10 6.31 -19.99
N GLY A 154 -7.85 6.57 -21.27
CA GLY A 154 -8.93 6.65 -22.29
C GLY A 154 -10.00 7.73 -22.14
N VAL A 155 -9.79 8.83 -21.41
CA VAL A 155 -10.73 9.97 -21.39
C VAL A 155 -9.98 11.27 -21.66
N GLN A 156 -10.14 11.80 -22.88
CA GLN A 156 -9.69 13.14 -23.24
C GLN A 156 -10.66 14.15 -22.65
N GLN A 157 -10.20 14.96 -21.69
CA GLN A 157 -10.90 16.18 -21.31
C GLN A 157 -9.97 17.37 -21.53
N GLU A 158 -10.42 18.32 -22.33
CA GLU A 158 -9.71 19.59 -22.59
C GLU A 158 -9.76 20.49 -21.35
N ARG A 159 -8.78 20.36 -20.46
CA ARG A 159 -8.40 21.44 -19.53
C ARG A 159 -6.89 21.54 -19.45
N ARG A 160 -6.36 22.66 -19.95
CA ARG A 160 -4.93 22.98 -19.99
C ARG A 160 -4.36 23.35 -18.62
N THR A 161 -3.04 23.17 -18.55
CA THR A 161 -2.03 23.80 -17.67
C THR A 161 -1.72 23.12 -16.33
N ASN A 162 -1.11 21.94 -16.39
CA ASN A 162 0.02 21.67 -15.50
C ASN A 162 1.26 21.49 -16.37
N ASN A 163 2.37 22.11 -15.97
CA ASN A 163 3.63 22.01 -16.69
C ASN A 163 4.04 20.54 -16.67
N GLY A 164 4.40 19.92 -17.80
CA GLY A 164 4.75 18.49 -17.79
C GLY A 164 5.91 18.14 -16.83
N LYS A 165 6.70 19.15 -16.46
CA LYS A 165 7.70 19.10 -15.38
C LYS A 165 7.07 18.83 -14.01
N ASP A 166 5.95 19.45 -13.66
CA ASP A 166 5.29 19.30 -12.36
C ASP A 166 4.72 17.89 -12.20
N CYS A 167 4.15 17.31 -13.27
CA CYS A 167 3.71 15.91 -13.27
C CYS A 167 4.87 14.92 -13.11
N PHE A 168 6.01 15.23 -13.74
CA PHE A 168 7.21 14.40 -13.63
C PHE A 168 7.84 14.49 -12.22
N ASP A 169 7.92 15.68 -11.65
CA ASP A 169 8.40 15.86 -10.28
C ASP A 169 7.45 15.19 -9.27
N TRP A 170 6.13 15.28 -9.50
CA TRP A 170 5.14 14.57 -8.69
C TRP A 170 5.31 13.05 -8.74
N ILE A 171 5.49 12.44 -9.93
CA ILE A 171 5.63 10.99 -10.02
C ILE A 171 6.92 10.48 -9.36
N LEU A 172 8.02 11.25 -9.42
CA LEU A 172 9.25 10.92 -8.71
C LEU A 172 9.06 10.95 -7.19
N ARG A 173 8.31 11.93 -6.66
CA ARG A 173 7.95 11.97 -5.24
C ARG A 173 7.10 10.77 -4.84
N VAL A 174 6.14 10.36 -5.67
CA VAL A 174 5.33 9.16 -5.44
C VAL A 174 6.19 7.88 -5.42
N ILE A 175 7.09 7.70 -6.38
CA ILE A 175 7.99 6.53 -6.43
C ILE A 175 8.88 6.49 -5.19
N THR A 176 9.36 7.65 -4.73
CA THR A 176 10.16 7.77 -3.50
C THR A 176 9.36 7.37 -2.27
N LEU A 177 8.14 7.90 -2.12
CA LEU A 177 7.23 7.55 -1.04
C LEU A 177 6.94 6.04 -1.03
N LEU A 178 6.52 5.47 -2.17
CA LEU A 178 6.23 4.04 -2.28
C LEU A 178 7.45 3.17 -1.95
N SER A 179 8.66 3.64 -2.25
CA SER A 179 9.90 2.93 -1.88
C SER A 179 10.09 2.88 -0.37
N GLN A 180 9.86 4.01 0.32
CA GLN A 180 9.96 4.09 1.78
C GLN A 180 8.89 3.24 2.47
N LEU A 181 7.64 3.27 1.98
CA LEU A 181 6.56 2.42 2.48
C LEU A 181 6.91 0.93 2.32
N LEU A 182 7.38 0.53 1.14
CA LEU A 182 7.75 -0.85 0.87
C LEU A 182 8.92 -1.33 1.72
N GLU A 183 9.90 -0.48 2.01
CA GLU A 183 11.02 -0.80 2.89
C GLU A 183 10.52 -1.18 4.30
N VAL A 184 9.67 -0.33 4.89
CA VAL A 184 9.14 -0.57 6.24
C VAL A 184 8.22 -1.78 6.26
N LEU A 185 7.29 -1.92 5.31
CA LEU A 185 6.39 -3.08 5.23
C LEU A 185 7.15 -4.40 5.01
N THR A 186 8.26 -4.36 4.27
CA THR A 186 9.17 -5.51 4.13
C THR A 186 9.79 -5.86 5.48
N ALA A 187 10.24 -4.87 6.27
CA ALA A 187 10.76 -5.12 7.61
C ALA A 187 9.68 -5.64 8.58
N THR A 188 8.44 -5.12 8.49
CA THR A 188 7.28 -5.60 9.25
C THR A 188 7.05 -7.09 8.99
N THR A 189 6.89 -7.48 7.72
CA THR A 189 6.62 -8.88 7.34
C THR A 189 7.79 -9.81 7.65
N GLN A 190 9.04 -9.34 7.49
CA GLN A 190 10.24 -10.11 7.87
C GLN A 190 10.31 -10.39 9.37
N THR A 191 9.72 -9.56 10.23
CA THR A 191 9.69 -9.80 11.68
C THR A 191 8.95 -11.10 11.98
N TRP A 192 7.80 -11.33 11.35
CA TRP A 192 7.08 -12.59 11.48
C TRP A 192 7.84 -13.77 10.86
N GLU A 193 8.46 -13.57 9.70
CA GLU A 193 9.25 -14.64 9.05
C GLU A 193 10.45 -15.09 9.90
N ARG A 194 11.09 -14.18 10.63
CA ARG A 194 12.15 -14.52 11.60
C ARG A 194 11.61 -15.23 12.82
N PHE A 195 10.48 -14.77 13.35
CA PHE A 195 9.84 -15.41 14.51
C PHE A 195 9.46 -16.86 14.21
N ARG A 196 8.92 -17.13 13.01
CA ARG A 196 8.47 -18.45 12.57
C ARG A 196 9.57 -19.36 12.02
N ASP A 197 10.81 -18.89 11.92
CA ASP A 197 11.94 -19.72 11.52
C ASP A 197 12.09 -20.85 12.54
N LEU A 198 12.09 -22.10 12.07
CA LEU A 198 12.19 -23.29 12.91
C LEU A 198 13.61 -23.45 13.48
N ASP A 199 14.62 -22.98 12.75
CA ASP A 199 16.03 -23.18 13.11
C ASP A 199 16.55 -22.05 14.01
N ASN A 200 16.11 -20.81 13.76
CA ASN A 200 16.63 -19.63 14.44
C ASN A 200 15.57 -18.74 15.09
N GLY A 201 14.29 -19.11 14.99
CA GLY A 201 13.17 -18.34 15.54
C GLY A 201 12.63 -18.90 16.86
N ASP A 202 11.68 -18.19 17.44
CA ASP A 202 11.08 -18.51 18.74
C ASP A 202 9.82 -19.40 18.61
N ILE A 203 9.32 -19.69 17.40
CA ILE A 203 8.03 -20.38 17.22
C ILE A 203 8.01 -21.80 17.82
N ALA A 204 9.15 -22.50 17.84
CA ALA A 204 9.26 -23.85 18.38
C ALA A 204 8.92 -23.91 19.89
N TYR A 205 9.09 -22.80 20.61
CA TYR A 205 8.73 -22.68 22.02
C TYR A 205 7.22 -22.88 22.26
N PHE A 206 6.38 -22.53 21.29
CA PHE A 206 4.92 -22.60 21.40
C PHE A 206 4.33 -23.97 21.03
N TYR A 207 5.09 -24.80 20.30
CA TYR A 207 4.67 -26.15 19.91
C TYR A 207 5.10 -27.24 20.91
N LYS A 208 6.10 -26.98 21.74
CA LYS A 208 6.56 -27.96 22.75
C LYS A 208 5.68 -27.89 24.01
N SER A 209 4.59 -28.66 24.04
CA SER A 209 3.92 -28.95 25.32
C SER A 209 4.55 -30.18 25.98
N THR A 210 5.18 -29.89 27.13
CA THR A 210 5.38 -30.75 28.31
C THR A 210 5.96 -32.15 28.10
N SER A 211 7.21 -32.29 28.55
CA SER A 211 7.74 -33.54 29.09
C SER A 211 6.66 -34.34 29.81
N ARG A 212 6.51 -35.61 29.41
CA ARG A 212 5.79 -36.67 30.12
C ARG A 212 6.07 -36.56 31.63
N GLY A 213 5.17 -35.99 32.42
CA GLY A 213 5.27 -36.06 33.88
C GLY A 213 4.73 -34.89 34.69
N SER A 214 4.52 -33.70 34.12
CA SER A 214 3.91 -32.61 34.90
C SER A 214 2.38 -32.80 34.92
N LEU A 215 1.80 -32.93 36.11
CA LEU A 215 0.36 -32.85 36.35
C LEU A 215 -0.18 -31.64 35.58
N ARG A 216 -1.07 -31.87 34.61
CA ARG A 216 -1.74 -30.82 33.83
C ARG A 216 -2.32 -29.80 34.81
N SER A 217 -1.78 -28.59 34.80
CA SER A 217 -2.35 -27.47 35.53
C SER A 217 -3.62 -27.06 34.78
N GLU A 218 -4.72 -26.76 35.48
CA GLU A 218 -5.94 -26.18 34.85
C GLU A 218 -5.64 -24.87 34.10
N PHE A 219 -4.49 -24.26 34.40
CA PHE A 219 -3.95 -23.07 33.76
C PHE A 219 -2.99 -23.32 32.59
N ASP A 220 -2.81 -24.56 32.12
CA ASP A 220 -1.88 -24.82 31.01
C ASP A 220 -2.47 -24.33 29.69
N PHE A 221 -1.78 -23.37 29.07
CA PHE A 221 -2.05 -22.93 27.70
C PHE A 221 -1.94 -24.12 26.75
N SER A 222 -3.09 -24.56 26.24
CA SER A 222 -3.17 -25.74 25.39
C SER A 222 -2.51 -25.50 24.03
N GLU A 223 -1.80 -26.50 23.52
CA GLU A 223 -1.21 -26.49 22.18
C GLU A 223 -2.24 -26.15 21.09
N ARG A 224 -3.48 -26.63 21.24
CA ARG A 224 -4.57 -26.32 20.32
C ARG A 224 -4.90 -24.82 20.29
N ARG A 225 -4.90 -24.15 21.44
CA ARG A 225 -5.12 -22.70 21.54
C ARG A 225 -3.95 -21.93 20.92
N ALA A 226 -2.72 -22.37 21.17
CA ALA A 226 -1.52 -21.83 20.52
C ALA A 226 -1.62 -21.90 19.00
N GLN A 227 -2.02 -23.06 18.45
CA GLN A 227 -2.17 -23.27 17.02
C GLN A 227 -3.23 -22.37 16.39
N LEU A 228 -4.34 -22.12 17.08
CA LEU A 228 -5.39 -21.21 16.59
C LEU A 228 -4.87 -19.78 16.52
N ILE A 229 -4.26 -19.27 17.59
CA ILE A 229 -3.72 -17.90 17.62
C ILE A 229 -2.61 -17.73 16.58
N LEU A 230 -1.70 -18.71 16.47
CA LEU A 230 -0.63 -18.68 15.46
C LEU A 230 -1.16 -18.66 14.03
N ARG A 231 -2.26 -19.38 13.75
CA ARG A 231 -2.93 -19.33 12.45
C ARG A 231 -3.52 -17.94 12.19
N ASP A 232 -4.14 -17.34 13.19
CA ASP A 232 -4.79 -16.04 13.03
C ASP A 232 -3.72 -14.94 12.83
N ILE A 233 -2.60 -14.98 13.58
CA ILE A 233 -1.40 -14.16 13.33
C ILE A 233 -0.88 -14.38 11.90
N HIS A 234 -0.77 -15.64 11.46
CA HIS A 234 -0.28 -15.95 10.11
C HIS A 234 -1.14 -15.29 9.03
N ASN A 235 -2.46 -15.36 9.16
CA ASN A 235 -3.39 -14.72 8.24
C ASN A 235 -3.18 -13.20 8.20
N THR A 236 -3.02 -12.55 9.35
CA THR A 236 -2.70 -11.10 9.43
C THR A 236 -1.45 -10.75 8.64
N PHE A 237 -0.36 -11.52 8.82
CA PHE A 237 0.89 -11.26 8.09
C PHE A 237 0.83 -11.62 6.60
N ASP A 238 -0.03 -12.55 6.20
CA ASP A 238 -0.28 -12.81 4.79
C ASP A 238 -1.07 -11.67 4.14
N THR A 239 -2.05 -11.07 4.82
CA THR A 239 -2.71 -9.84 4.35
C THR A 239 -1.73 -8.67 4.22
N LEU A 240 -0.79 -8.51 5.17
CA LEU A 240 0.30 -7.51 5.04
C LEU A 240 1.16 -7.73 3.79
N LYS A 241 1.46 -8.99 3.43
CA LYS A 241 2.18 -9.32 2.18
C LYS A 241 1.34 -9.00 0.95
N GLU A 242 0.02 -9.17 1.00
CA GLU A 242 -0.86 -8.77 -0.10
C GLU A 242 -0.83 -7.25 -0.32
N ILE A 243 -0.90 -6.46 0.75
CA ILE A 243 -0.72 -5.00 0.70
C ILE A 243 0.64 -4.65 0.10
N GLN A 244 1.70 -5.33 0.51
CA GLN A 244 3.04 -5.14 -0.06
C GLN A 244 3.06 -5.38 -1.56
N ARG A 245 2.42 -6.45 -2.05
CA ARG A 245 2.32 -6.75 -3.48
C ARG A 245 1.54 -5.66 -4.23
N LYS A 246 0.43 -5.16 -3.67
CA LYS A 246 -0.35 -4.05 -4.26
C LYS A 246 0.50 -2.79 -4.40
N LEU A 247 1.21 -2.39 -3.34
CA LEU A 247 2.10 -1.22 -3.38
C LEU A 247 3.28 -1.40 -4.35
N GLN A 248 3.82 -2.61 -4.48
CA GLN A 248 4.86 -2.93 -5.48
C GLN A 248 4.34 -2.76 -6.91
N LEU A 249 3.13 -3.25 -7.20
CA LEU A 249 2.51 -3.08 -8.51
C LEU A 249 2.25 -1.61 -8.82
N LEU A 250 1.75 -0.85 -7.85
CA LEU A 250 1.53 0.58 -7.98
C LEU A 250 2.83 1.33 -8.28
N LYS A 251 3.92 1.01 -7.56
CA LYS A 251 5.25 1.58 -7.80
C LYS A 251 5.74 1.30 -9.22
N ARG A 252 5.64 0.05 -9.69
CA ARG A 252 6.06 -0.32 -11.07
C ARG A 252 5.26 0.46 -12.11
N SER A 253 3.94 0.59 -11.92
CA SER A 253 3.09 1.37 -12.82
C SER A 253 3.52 2.85 -12.88
N CYS A 254 3.90 3.44 -11.75
CA CYS A 254 4.45 4.80 -11.71
C CYS A 254 5.82 4.89 -12.41
N GLU A 255 6.73 3.94 -12.18
CA GLU A 255 8.04 3.90 -12.85
C GLU A 255 7.90 3.77 -14.38
N GLU A 256 7.00 2.93 -14.87
CA GLU A 256 6.70 2.79 -16.30
C GLU A 256 6.19 4.10 -16.90
N SER A 257 5.26 4.76 -16.20
CA SER A 257 4.72 6.05 -16.63
C SER A 257 5.82 7.13 -16.70
N ALA A 258 6.72 7.17 -15.71
CA ALA A 258 7.86 8.09 -15.69
C ALA A 258 8.83 7.84 -16.87
N ARG A 259 9.14 6.57 -17.16
CA ARG A 259 9.98 6.19 -18.32
C ARG A 259 9.33 6.57 -19.64
N MET A 260 8.04 6.33 -19.82
CA MET A 260 7.30 6.69 -21.03
C MET A 260 7.31 8.20 -21.27
N TYR A 261 7.18 8.99 -20.20
CA TYR A 261 7.29 10.45 -20.30
C TYR A 261 8.68 10.92 -20.74
N GLN A 262 9.75 10.32 -20.20
CA GLN A 262 11.13 10.61 -20.61
C GLN A 262 11.37 10.31 -22.09
N LEU A 263 10.91 9.14 -22.57
CA LEU A 263 11.04 8.74 -23.97
C LEU A 263 10.34 9.72 -24.92
N ARG A 264 9.14 10.20 -24.55
CA ARG A 264 8.40 11.20 -25.33
C ARG A 264 9.16 12.53 -25.44
N ARG A 265 9.84 12.96 -24.36
CA ARG A 265 10.67 14.18 -24.38
C ARG A 265 11.99 14.03 -25.13
N ALA A 266 12.56 12.83 -25.14
CA ALA A 266 13.83 12.54 -25.80
C ALA A 266 13.70 12.38 -27.33
N GLN A 267 12.48 12.25 -27.87
CA GLN A 267 12.28 12.28 -29.32
C GLN A 267 12.52 13.69 -29.85
N PRO A 268 13.54 13.92 -30.71
CA PRO A 268 13.64 15.18 -31.43
C PRO A 268 12.38 15.33 -32.27
N SER A 269 11.78 16.52 -32.24
CA SER A 269 10.63 16.90 -33.07
C SER A 269 10.95 16.61 -34.54
N ARG A 270 10.53 15.43 -35.01
CA ARG A 270 10.75 14.89 -36.36
C ARG A 270 9.97 15.66 -37.45
N TRP A 271 9.38 16.79 -37.08
CA TRP A 271 8.55 17.64 -37.93
C TRP A 271 9.27 18.87 -38.50
N ASN A 272 10.54 19.11 -38.17
CA ASN A 272 11.33 20.22 -38.75
C ASN A 272 12.06 19.85 -40.05
N LEU A 273 11.62 18.80 -40.76
CA LEU A 273 12.23 18.36 -42.02
C LEU A 273 11.39 18.67 -43.28
N MET A 274 10.27 19.39 -43.13
CA MET A 274 9.50 19.92 -44.26
C MET A 274 9.79 21.40 -44.59
N ASP A 275 10.57 22.10 -43.77
CA ASP A 275 10.95 23.51 -44.02
C ASP A 275 12.28 23.67 -44.77
N PHE A 276 12.89 22.58 -45.23
CA PHE A 276 14.00 22.59 -46.19
C PHE A 276 13.57 21.88 -47.48
N ILE A 277 12.62 22.49 -48.20
CA ILE A 277 12.60 22.36 -49.66
C ILE A 277 13.58 23.43 -50.17
N PRO A 278 14.75 23.07 -50.71
CA PRO A 278 15.56 24.05 -51.41
C PRO A 278 14.74 24.54 -52.60
N THR A 279 14.56 25.84 -52.68
CA THR A 279 13.99 26.52 -53.85
C THR A 279 14.89 26.18 -55.05
N ILE A 280 14.48 25.18 -55.84
CA ILE A 280 15.14 24.87 -57.11
C ILE A 280 14.85 26.05 -58.06
N PRO A 281 15.87 26.70 -58.65
CA PRO A 281 15.67 27.79 -59.59
C PRO A 281 14.98 27.29 -60.86
N TRP A 282 13.96 28.03 -61.31
CA TRP A 282 13.03 27.72 -62.40
C TRP A 282 13.61 27.72 -63.83
N ASN A 283 14.92 27.55 -64.02
CA ASN A 283 15.54 27.64 -65.34
C ASN A 283 16.24 26.34 -65.71
N LEU A 284 15.47 25.37 -66.22
CA LEU A 284 15.89 24.45 -67.29
C LEU A 284 14.64 23.78 -67.87
N MET A 285 14.20 24.35 -68.99
CA MET A 285 13.20 23.78 -69.89
C MET A 285 13.60 22.37 -70.33
N GLY A 286 12.60 21.51 -70.45
CA GLY A 286 12.60 20.35 -71.32
C GLY A 286 11.17 19.92 -71.58
N PHE A 287 10.69 20.13 -72.81
CA PHE A 287 9.41 19.69 -73.37
C PHE A 287 9.17 18.18 -73.07
N ILE A 288 7.97 17.59 -73.09
CA ILE A 288 6.98 17.36 -74.18
C ILE A 288 5.70 16.69 -73.49
N PRO A 289 4.60 16.31 -74.19
CA PRO A 289 3.40 17.05 -74.57
C PRO A 289 2.11 16.68 -73.79
N LYS A 290 1.05 17.46 -74.05
CA LYS A 290 -0.34 17.25 -73.61
C LYS A 290 -1.08 16.15 -74.39
N THR A 291 -2.10 15.59 -73.73
CA THR A 291 -3.44 15.12 -74.18
C THR A 291 -3.77 13.65 -73.83
N PRO A 292 -5.06 13.23 -73.74
CA PRO A 292 -6.24 13.90 -73.19
C PRO A 292 -7.11 12.99 -72.28
N ARG A 293 -8.08 13.63 -71.60
CA ARG A 293 -9.27 13.08 -70.90
C ARG A 293 -9.92 11.87 -71.60
N LYS A 294 -10.36 10.89 -70.78
CA LYS A 294 -11.68 10.25 -70.94
C LYS A 294 -12.36 10.03 -69.59
N LEU A 295 -13.61 10.49 -69.54
CA LEU A 295 -14.66 10.16 -68.59
C LEU A 295 -15.07 8.70 -68.77
N TYR A 296 -15.50 8.02 -67.70
CA TYR A 296 -16.76 7.25 -67.58
C TYR A 296 -16.94 6.85 -66.11
N GLY A 297 -18.16 7.02 -65.58
CA GLY A 297 -18.59 6.54 -64.27
C GLY A 297 -19.16 5.11 -64.35
N PRO A 298 -20.19 4.77 -63.57
CA PRO A 298 -20.06 3.95 -62.36
C PRO A 298 -20.89 2.67 -62.40
N GLU A 299 -20.42 1.56 -61.80
CA GLU A 299 -21.28 0.40 -61.49
C GLU A 299 -20.82 -0.31 -60.20
N THR A 300 -21.70 -0.28 -59.19
CA THR A 300 -21.95 -1.34 -58.20
C THR A 300 -23.27 -2.03 -58.61
N PRO A 301 -23.77 -3.12 -57.97
CA PRO A 301 -23.19 -4.13 -57.08
C PRO A 301 -23.52 -5.57 -57.55
N ILE A 302 -22.85 -6.61 -57.02
CA ILE A 302 -23.40 -7.98 -57.01
C ILE A 302 -23.23 -8.59 -55.61
N ASP A 303 -24.39 -8.87 -55.05
CA ASP A 303 -24.71 -9.75 -53.93
C ASP A 303 -24.78 -11.19 -54.45
N GLU A 304 -24.11 -12.15 -53.81
CA GLU A 304 -24.49 -13.56 -53.85
C GLU A 304 -23.85 -14.32 -52.66
N ARG A 305 -24.66 -14.48 -51.62
CA ARG A 305 -25.15 -15.75 -51.04
C ARG A 305 -24.22 -16.95 -50.77
N ASP A 306 -24.53 -17.50 -49.59
CA ASP A 306 -24.64 -18.92 -49.22
C ASP A 306 -23.37 -19.74 -48.89
N HIS A 307 -23.25 -20.10 -47.61
CA HIS A 307 -23.45 -21.47 -47.08
C HIS A 307 -23.31 -21.43 -45.53
N MET A 308 -24.38 -21.67 -44.76
CA MET A 308 -24.77 -22.98 -44.17
C MET A 308 -23.62 -23.63 -43.39
N GLU A 309 -23.63 -23.68 -42.06
CA GLU A 309 -24.26 -24.64 -41.12
C GLU A 309 -23.25 -24.66 -39.92
N THR A 310 -23.52 -24.96 -38.65
CA THR A 310 -24.45 -25.88 -38.01
C THR A 310 -24.62 -25.45 -36.54
N ALA A 311 -25.78 -25.78 -35.98
CA ALA A 311 -26.10 -25.72 -34.55
C ALA A 311 -25.13 -26.54 -33.67
N TRP A 312 -25.17 -26.32 -32.34
CA TRP A 312 -25.34 -27.33 -31.28
C TRP A 312 -25.00 -26.70 -29.92
N ALA A 313 -26.00 -26.65 -29.05
CA ALA A 313 -25.92 -26.47 -27.60
C ALA A 313 -26.75 -27.64 -26.98
N PRO A 314 -26.92 -27.81 -25.65
CA PRO A 314 -26.11 -27.47 -24.48
C PRO A 314 -26.02 -28.66 -23.47
N GLN A 315 -25.55 -28.34 -22.25
CA GLN A 315 -25.82 -29.00 -20.94
C GLN A 315 -24.90 -30.14 -20.49
N TYR A 316 -24.24 -29.91 -19.35
CA TYR A 316 -24.15 -30.93 -18.31
C TYR A 316 -24.48 -30.36 -16.93
N ARG A 317 -25.14 -31.21 -16.16
CA ARG A 317 -25.86 -31.04 -14.91
C ARG A 317 -24.97 -31.52 -13.74
N ARG A 318 -25.22 -30.92 -12.56
CA ARG A 318 -24.85 -31.27 -11.17
C ARG A 318 -24.39 -32.72 -10.87
N HIS A 319 -23.45 -32.90 -9.94
CA HIS A 319 -23.67 -33.15 -8.49
C HIS A 319 -22.42 -33.77 -7.84
N GLY A 320 -22.15 -33.37 -6.60
CA GLY A 320 -21.22 -33.96 -5.64
C GLY A 320 -21.38 -33.25 -4.32
#